data_AF-A0A1J0RCS2-F1
#
_entry.id   AF-A0A1J0RCS2-F1
#
_cell.length_a   1.000
_cell.length_b   1.000
_cell.length_c   1.000
_cell.angle_alpha   90.00
_cell.angle_beta   90.00
_cell.angle_gamma   90.00
#
_symmetry.space_group_name_H-M   'P 1'
#
loop_
_entity.id
_entity.type
_entity.pdbx_description
1 polymer ?
#
loop_
_entity_poly.entity_id
_entity_poly.type
_entity_poly.pdbx_seq_one_letter_code
_entity_poly.pdbx_strand_id
1 'polypeptide(L)'
;MKDATTGNTQGQDKVCRPNPAIASAWTQSGTAPGQPTMEEVVGLCDTKSTTSLTAHLLKERADRINNLLQRTTQGTYLGTIGGGMCSAANTQGMCVKYSTVTASSGGDTTQTIKWLGALYSIAHKLEKHEKAVQRRQDAAAAIKTKAELVKTLIHVVPAEAVTQKDRQPLSQTKQQEQELEVNRKDCGQHKKNKSDCEKTGKCKWEGKTETEGNCKPKYGEGETNAGTGESTSKCTGLDTEDICEVVQGKTHPGKKSVCG
;
A
#
# COMPACT_ATOMS: atom_id res chain seq x y z
N MET A 1 -10.43 -1.28 -34.27
CA MET A 1 -11.33 -1.25 -35.44
C MET A 1 -12.74 -1.10 -34.91
N LYS A 2 -13.35 0.08 -35.09
CA LYS A 2 -14.77 0.31 -34.83
C LYS A 2 -15.49 -0.06 -36.12
N ASP A 3 -16.09 -1.25 -36.19
CA ASP A 3 -16.99 -1.55 -37.30
C ASP A 3 -18.30 -0.80 -37.05
N ALA A 4 -18.55 0.18 -37.92
CA ALA A 4 -19.68 1.08 -37.90
C ALA A 4 -20.89 0.47 -38.64
N THR A 5 -21.32 -0.73 -38.23
CA THR A 5 -22.52 -1.37 -38.78
C THR A 5 -23.51 -1.65 -37.66
N THR A 6 -23.95 -0.58 -37.00
CA THR A 6 -24.98 -0.63 -35.97
C THR A 6 -26.37 -0.65 -36.59
N GLY A 7 -26.80 -1.83 -36.98
CA GLY A 7 -28.19 -2.17 -37.27
C GLY A 7 -28.41 -3.66 -37.04
N ASN A 8 -29.10 -4.02 -35.94
CA ASN A 8 -29.53 -5.40 -35.68
C ASN A 8 -30.66 -5.78 -36.64
N THR A 9 -30.34 -6.02 -37.91
CA THR A 9 -31.30 -6.67 -38.79
C THR A 9 -31.22 -8.19 -38.68
N GLN A 10 -30.06 -8.87 -38.65
CA GLN A 10 -29.95 -10.33 -38.46
C GLN A 10 -28.51 -10.80 -38.04
N GLY A 11 -27.95 -10.29 -36.93
CA GLY A 11 -26.54 -10.57 -36.57
C GLY A 11 -26.23 -10.74 -35.08
N GLN A 12 -27.24 -11.10 -34.28
CA GLN A 12 -27.09 -11.28 -32.83
C GLN A 12 -26.06 -12.36 -32.48
N ASP A 13 -26.01 -13.42 -33.29
CA ASP A 13 -25.08 -14.54 -33.23
C ASP A 13 -23.62 -14.13 -33.50
N LYS A 14 -23.40 -12.95 -34.11
CA LYS A 14 -22.09 -12.45 -34.54
C LYS A 14 -21.60 -11.24 -33.76
N VAL A 15 -22.32 -10.84 -32.70
CA VAL A 15 -22.06 -9.59 -31.98
C VAL A 15 -20.71 -9.57 -31.26
N CYS A 16 -20.29 -10.72 -30.70
CA CYS A 16 -19.02 -10.83 -29.98
C CYS A 16 -17.86 -11.08 -30.94
N ARG A 17 -18.12 -11.83 -32.02
CA ARG A 17 -17.15 -12.20 -33.04
C ARG A 17 -17.89 -12.57 -34.33
N PRO A 18 -17.40 -12.16 -35.52
CA PRO A 18 -18.05 -12.49 -36.78
C PRO A 18 -17.95 -13.98 -37.17
N ASN A 19 -16.90 -14.69 -36.70
CA ASN A 19 -16.69 -16.12 -36.94
C ASN A 19 -15.75 -16.75 -35.87
N PRO A 20 -16.11 -17.87 -35.23
CA PRO A 20 -17.41 -18.53 -35.29
C PRO A 20 -18.51 -17.68 -34.66
N ALA A 21 -19.72 -17.78 -35.21
CA ALA A 21 -20.92 -17.23 -34.61
C ALA A 21 -21.38 -18.13 -33.46
N ILE A 22 -22.05 -17.56 -32.46
CA ILE A 22 -22.67 -18.36 -31.40
C ILE A 22 -23.95 -19.03 -31.94
N ALA A 23 -24.10 -20.33 -31.73
CA ALA A 23 -25.27 -21.11 -32.08
C ALA A 23 -26.46 -20.82 -31.15
N SER A 24 -26.19 -20.44 -29.90
CA SER A 24 -27.22 -20.16 -28.90
C SER A 24 -27.73 -18.72 -29.03
N ALA A 25 -28.94 -18.54 -29.56
CA ALA A 25 -29.54 -17.22 -29.71
C ALA A 25 -30.01 -16.64 -28.36
N TRP A 26 -29.63 -15.39 -28.07
CA TRP A 26 -30.16 -14.61 -26.94
C TRP A 26 -31.48 -13.94 -27.36
N THR A 27 -32.59 -14.67 -27.19
CA THR A 27 -33.90 -14.31 -27.78
C THR A 27 -34.85 -13.58 -26.83
N GLN A 28 -34.55 -13.53 -25.53
CA GLN A 28 -35.45 -12.93 -24.53
C GLN A 28 -35.02 -11.52 -24.13
N SER A 29 -35.86 -10.55 -24.49
CA SER A 29 -35.72 -9.15 -24.08
C SER A 29 -35.73 -9.01 -22.56
N GLY A 30 -34.78 -8.25 -22.02
CA GLY A 30 -34.72 -7.92 -20.59
C GLY A 30 -34.28 -9.06 -19.67
N THR A 31 -33.90 -10.22 -20.23
CA THR A 31 -33.44 -11.38 -19.45
C THR A 31 -31.97 -11.61 -19.73
N ALA A 32 -31.19 -11.94 -18.70
CA ALA A 32 -29.79 -12.32 -18.89
C ALA A 32 -29.68 -13.59 -19.74
N PRO A 33 -28.65 -13.72 -20.58
CA PRO A 33 -28.40 -14.97 -21.32
C PRO A 33 -28.21 -16.13 -20.35
N GLY A 34 -28.72 -17.30 -20.73
CA GLY A 34 -28.55 -18.53 -19.96
C GLY A 34 -27.09 -19.02 -19.95
N GLN A 35 -26.79 -19.93 -19.03
CA GLN A 35 -25.45 -20.52 -18.89
C GLN A 35 -24.87 -21.08 -20.22
N PRO A 36 -25.62 -21.84 -21.04
CA PRO A 36 -25.06 -22.38 -22.30
C PRO A 36 -24.60 -21.31 -23.28
N THR A 37 -25.37 -20.21 -23.41
CA THR A 37 -24.98 -19.07 -24.24
C THR A 37 -23.71 -18.41 -23.72
N MET A 38 -23.57 -18.27 -22.40
CA MET A 38 -22.38 -17.68 -21.80
C MET A 38 -21.15 -18.58 -21.92
N GLU A 39 -21.31 -19.90 -21.82
CA GLU A 39 -20.23 -20.87 -22.06
C GLU A 39 -19.73 -20.80 -23.50
N GLU A 40 -20.65 -20.66 -24.47
CA GLU A 40 -20.29 -20.50 -25.88
C GLU A 40 -19.54 -19.19 -26.14
N VAL A 41 -19.99 -18.08 -25.55
CA VAL A 41 -19.29 -16.78 -25.62
C VAL A 41 -17.89 -16.89 -25.01
N VAL A 42 -17.74 -17.56 -23.87
CA VAL A 42 -16.43 -17.81 -23.24
C VAL A 42 -15.55 -18.68 -24.14
N GLY A 43 -16.13 -19.67 -24.84
CA GLY A 43 -15.44 -20.51 -25.81
C GLY A 43 -14.88 -19.77 -27.03
N LEU A 44 -15.34 -18.53 -27.30
CA LEU A 44 -14.75 -17.68 -28.35
C LEU A 44 -13.40 -17.08 -27.96
N CYS A 45 -13.05 -17.10 -26.68
CA CYS A 45 -11.80 -16.58 -26.14
C CYS A 45 -10.71 -17.66 -26.11
N ASP A 46 -9.45 -17.27 -26.36
CA ASP A 46 -8.31 -18.16 -26.10
C ASP A 46 -8.01 -18.18 -24.59
N THR A 47 -8.58 -19.18 -23.92
CA THR A 47 -8.42 -19.40 -22.48
C THR A 47 -7.18 -20.24 -22.13
N LYS A 48 -6.43 -20.74 -23.12
CA LYS A 48 -5.31 -21.67 -22.90
C LYS A 48 -3.96 -20.99 -22.72
N SER A 49 -3.90 -19.66 -22.85
CA SER A 49 -2.65 -18.92 -22.69
C SER A 49 -2.24 -18.86 -21.21
N THR A 50 -1.10 -19.46 -20.87
CA THR A 50 -0.46 -19.27 -19.56
C THR A 50 0.17 -17.88 -19.53
N THR A 51 -0.49 -16.94 -18.88
CA THR A 51 0.03 -15.59 -18.70
C THR A 51 0.45 -15.39 -17.25
N SER A 52 1.69 -14.96 -17.03
CA SER A 52 2.11 -14.51 -15.70
C SER A 52 1.35 -13.22 -15.36
N LEU A 53 0.51 -13.29 -14.34
CA LEU A 53 -0.31 -12.16 -13.92
C LEU A 53 0.55 -11.18 -13.13
N THR A 54 0.79 -10.00 -13.70
CA THR A 54 1.46 -8.89 -13.02
C THR A 54 0.47 -7.77 -12.71
N ALA A 55 0.81 -6.93 -11.75
CA ALA A 55 0.04 -5.72 -11.42
C ALA A 55 -0.14 -4.83 -12.65
N HIS A 56 0.94 -4.62 -13.41
CA HIS A 56 0.93 -3.83 -14.64
C HIS A 56 -0.04 -4.38 -15.68
N LEU A 57 0.07 -5.67 -15.97
CA LEU A 57 -0.77 -6.31 -16.98
C LEU A 57 -2.25 -6.26 -16.60
N LEU A 58 -2.58 -6.56 -15.34
CA LEU A 58 -3.97 -6.53 -14.89
C LEU A 58 -4.57 -5.13 -14.95
N LYS A 59 -3.80 -4.12 -14.52
CA LYS A 59 -4.22 -2.71 -14.61
C LYS A 59 -4.43 -2.30 -16.07
N GLU A 60 -3.51 -2.64 -16.97
CA GLU A 60 -3.62 -2.32 -18.39
C GLU A 60 -4.90 -2.92 -19.00
N ARG A 61 -5.21 -4.18 -18.69
CA ARG A 61 -6.43 -4.83 -19.17
C ARG A 61 -7.70 -4.20 -18.60
N ALA A 62 -7.70 -3.85 -17.31
CA ALA A 62 -8.82 -3.12 -16.69
C ALA A 62 -9.02 -1.74 -17.33
N ASP A 63 -7.93 -0.99 -17.57
CA ASP A 63 -7.96 0.31 -18.25
C ASP A 63 -8.53 0.20 -19.67
N ARG A 64 -8.12 -0.83 -20.43
CA ARG A 64 -8.68 -1.10 -21.76
C ARG A 64 -10.19 -1.31 -21.70
N ILE A 65 -10.71 -2.07 -20.73
CA ILE A 65 -12.15 -2.29 -20.62
C ILE A 65 -12.87 -1.01 -20.16
N ASN A 66 -12.30 -0.28 -19.19
CA ASN A 66 -12.86 0.99 -18.74
C ASN A 66 -13.00 1.99 -19.89
N ASN A 67 -12.04 2.00 -20.82
CA ASN A 67 -12.06 2.85 -22.02
C ASN A 67 -13.08 2.41 -23.09
N LEU A 68 -13.61 1.19 -23.02
CA LEU A 68 -14.71 0.74 -23.88
C LEU A 68 -16.09 1.21 -23.36
N LEU A 69 -16.16 1.72 -22.13
CA LEU A 69 -17.41 2.19 -21.55
C LEU A 69 -17.86 3.49 -22.22
N GLN A 70 -19.13 3.51 -22.60
CA GLN A 70 -19.77 4.66 -23.25
C GLN A 70 -20.74 5.29 -22.26
N ARG A 71 -20.44 6.53 -21.86
CA ARG A 71 -21.24 7.28 -20.88
C ARG A 71 -22.25 8.16 -21.61
N THR A 72 -23.51 8.10 -21.19
CA THR A 72 -24.60 8.92 -21.73
C THR A 72 -25.40 9.55 -20.59
N THR A 73 -26.40 10.37 -20.92
CA THR A 73 -27.37 10.89 -19.95
C THR A 73 -28.25 9.79 -19.33
N GLN A 74 -28.42 8.67 -20.03
CA GLN A 74 -29.30 7.56 -19.62
C GLN A 74 -28.58 6.47 -18.81
N GLY A 75 -27.25 6.52 -18.71
CA GLY A 75 -26.43 5.47 -18.10
C GLY A 75 -25.06 5.33 -18.75
N THR A 76 -24.26 4.44 -18.20
CA THR A 76 -22.99 3.97 -18.74
C THR A 76 -23.18 2.60 -19.37
N TYR A 77 -22.63 2.40 -20.55
CA TYR A 77 -22.87 1.22 -21.36
C TYR A 77 -21.57 0.50 -21.71
N LEU A 78 -21.59 -0.83 -21.68
CA LEU A 78 -20.56 -1.66 -22.31
C LEU A 78 -21.19 -2.40 -23.50
N GLY A 79 -20.62 -2.26 -24.69
CA GLY A 79 -21.14 -2.87 -25.92
C GLY A 79 -21.85 -1.87 -26.85
N THR A 80 -22.63 -2.40 -27.77
CA THR A 80 -23.29 -1.62 -28.83
C THR A 80 -24.62 -1.07 -28.34
N ILE A 81 -24.77 0.25 -28.35
CA ILE A 81 -26.00 0.95 -27.97
C ILE A 81 -26.90 1.08 -29.19
N GLY A 82 -28.19 0.77 -29.04
CA GLY A 82 -29.22 0.94 -30.08
C GLY A 82 -30.60 1.04 -29.45
N GLY A 83 -31.51 1.83 -30.05
CA GLY A 83 -32.93 1.90 -29.66
C GLY A 83 -33.25 2.35 -28.22
N GLY A 84 -32.26 2.70 -27.41
CA GLY A 84 -32.40 3.14 -26.01
C GLY A 84 -32.42 2.01 -24.97
N MET A 85 -32.47 0.73 -25.39
CA MET A 85 -32.51 -0.43 -24.50
C MET A 85 -31.38 -1.42 -24.80
N CYS A 86 -30.92 -2.12 -23.76
CA CYS A 86 -29.99 -3.25 -23.87
C CYS A 86 -30.76 -4.57 -23.81
N SER A 87 -31.63 -4.81 -24.79
CA SER A 87 -32.53 -5.98 -24.79
C SER A 87 -32.20 -7.01 -25.86
N ALA A 88 -31.18 -6.77 -26.67
CA ALA A 88 -30.84 -7.59 -27.85
C ALA A 88 -31.94 -7.68 -28.93
N ALA A 89 -33.13 -7.12 -28.73
CA ALA A 89 -34.21 -7.14 -29.73
C ALA A 89 -33.82 -6.42 -31.03
N ASN A 90 -34.55 -6.69 -32.12
CA ASN A 90 -34.38 -6.00 -33.40
C ASN A 90 -34.40 -4.48 -33.14
N THR A 91 -33.48 -3.75 -33.78
CA THR A 91 -33.20 -2.31 -33.59
C THR A 91 -32.75 -1.85 -32.20
N GLN A 92 -32.62 -2.74 -31.21
CA GLN A 92 -32.14 -2.42 -29.86
C GLN A 92 -30.66 -2.74 -29.68
N GLY A 93 -30.07 -2.28 -28.58
CA GLY A 93 -28.66 -2.46 -28.26
C GLY A 93 -28.33 -3.85 -27.74
N MET A 94 -27.12 -4.30 -28.08
CA MET A 94 -26.44 -5.46 -27.50
C MET A 94 -25.41 -4.94 -26.51
N CYS A 95 -25.85 -4.67 -25.28
CA CYS A 95 -25.06 -3.96 -24.30
C CYS A 95 -25.38 -4.37 -22.87
N VAL A 96 -24.57 -3.91 -21.93
CA VAL A 96 -24.88 -3.89 -20.49
C VAL A 96 -25.05 -2.42 -20.09
N LYS A 97 -26.16 -2.10 -19.41
CA LYS A 97 -26.47 -0.75 -18.92
C LYS A 97 -26.24 -0.66 -17.41
N TYR A 98 -25.39 0.28 -17.00
CA TYR A 98 -25.20 0.71 -15.62
C TYR A 98 -25.91 2.05 -15.41
N SER A 99 -27.10 2.03 -14.79
CA SER A 99 -28.02 3.17 -14.74
C SER A 99 -27.60 4.29 -13.79
N THR A 100 -26.87 3.98 -12.72
CA THR A 100 -26.53 4.93 -11.65
C THR A 100 -25.40 5.89 -12.00
N VAL A 101 -24.65 5.60 -13.06
CA VAL A 101 -23.45 6.32 -13.49
C VAL A 101 -23.73 6.90 -14.86
N THR A 102 -23.93 8.22 -14.91
CA THR A 102 -24.33 8.95 -16.13
C THR A 102 -23.37 10.10 -16.39
N ALA A 103 -23.48 10.71 -17.57
CA ALA A 103 -22.74 11.93 -17.89
C ALA A 103 -23.15 13.11 -17.00
N SER A 104 -24.40 13.13 -16.52
CA SER A 104 -24.99 14.24 -15.76
C SER A 104 -24.80 14.08 -14.24
N SER A 105 -24.89 12.86 -13.73
CA SER A 105 -24.73 12.56 -12.29
C SER A 105 -23.28 12.38 -11.85
N GLY A 106 -22.34 12.30 -12.80
CA GLY A 106 -20.95 11.98 -12.50
C GLY A 106 -20.83 10.58 -11.87
N GLY A 107 -19.87 10.40 -10.98
CA GLY A 107 -19.67 9.16 -10.21
C GLY A 107 -18.51 8.30 -10.68
N ASP A 108 -17.88 7.62 -9.73
CA ASP A 108 -16.77 6.71 -9.97
C ASP A 108 -17.28 5.40 -10.60
N THR A 109 -16.90 5.18 -11.85
CA THR A 109 -17.22 3.98 -12.62
C THR A 109 -16.77 2.72 -11.90
N THR A 110 -15.64 2.75 -11.19
CA THR A 110 -15.06 1.59 -10.50
C THR A 110 -15.84 1.20 -9.23
N GLN A 111 -16.56 2.15 -8.63
CA GLN A 111 -17.44 1.87 -7.48
C GLN A 111 -18.78 1.28 -7.90
N THR A 112 -19.30 1.73 -9.05
CA THR A 112 -20.57 1.22 -9.57
C THR A 112 -20.39 -0.13 -10.28
N ILE A 113 -19.37 -0.23 -11.11
CA ILE A 113 -19.03 -1.48 -11.82
C ILE A 113 -18.09 -2.27 -10.90
N LYS A 114 -18.67 -2.95 -9.91
CA LYS A 114 -17.92 -3.62 -8.83
C LYS A 114 -16.86 -4.60 -9.32
N TRP A 115 -17.14 -5.35 -10.39
CA TRP A 115 -16.17 -6.29 -10.95
C TRP A 115 -14.95 -5.57 -11.54
N LEU A 116 -15.14 -4.40 -12.15
CA LEU A 116 -14.05 -3.57 -12.67
C LEU A 116 -13.24 -2.97 -11.52
N GLY A 117 -13.91 -2.46 -10.48
CA GLY A 117 -13.25 -2.02 -9.25
C GLY A 117 -12.44 -3.13 -8.58
N ALA A 118 -12.93 -4.37 -8.60
CA ALA A 118 -12.21 -5.52 -8.08
C ALA A 118 -10.92 -5.80 -8.87
N LEU A 119 -10.92 -5.67 -10.21
CA LEU A 119 -9.70 -5.81 -11.02
C LEU A 119 -8.63 -4.79 -10.63
N TYR A 120 -9.01 -3.53 -10.43
CA TYR A 120 -8.09 -2.49 -9.95
C TYR A 120 -7.58 -2.78 -8.52
N SER A 121 -8.45 -3.26 -7.64
CA SER A 121 -8.07 -3.65 -6.28
C SER A 121 -7.03 -4.78 -6.27
N ILE A 122 -7.23 -5.79 -7.12
CA ILE A 122 -6.29 -6.90 -7.27
C ILE A 122 -4.96 -6.41 -7.85
N ALA A 123 -4.99 -5.55 -8.87
CA ALA A 123 -3.77 -4.97 -9.45
C ALA A 123 -2.94 -4.22 -8.39
N HIS A 124 -3.58 -3.42 -7.54
CA HIS A 124 -2.90 -2.72 -6.44
C HIS A 124 -2.33 -3.66 -5.37
N LYS A 125 -3.05 -4.75 -5.05
CA LYS A 125 -2.54 -5.79 -4.13
C LYS A 125 -1.33 -6.51 -4.72
N LEU A 126 -1.37 -6.84 -6.01
CA LEU A 126 -0.23 -7.43 -6.73
C LEU A 126 0.97 -6.49 -6.72
N GLU A 127 0.77 -5.20 -6.95
CA GLU A 127 1.87 -4.22 -6.96
C GLU A 127 2.59 -4.17 -5.59
N LYS A 128 1.81 -4.19 -4.50
CA LYS A 128 2.38 -4.28 -3.15
C LYS A 128 3.15 -5.57 -2.93
N HIS A 129 2.63 -6.68 -3.43
CA HIS A 129 3.28 -7.98 -3.32
C HIS A 129 4.60 -8.02 -4.11
N GLU A 130 4.60 -7.59 -5.36
CA GLU A 130 5.77 -7.51 -6.23
C GLU A 130 6.88 -6.66 -5.59
N LYS A 131 6.53 -5.48 -5.04
CA LYS A 131 7.46 -4.62 -4.29
C LYS A 131 8.03 -5.30 -3.05
N ALA A 132 7.22 -6.06 -2.31
CA ALA A 132 7.67 -6.79 -1.13
C ALA A 132 8.63 -7.94 -1.50
N VAL A 133 8.35 -8.66 -2.59
CA VAL A 133 9.24 -9.70 -3.13
C VAL A 133 10.59 -9.10 -3.52
N GLN A 134 10.59 -7.97 -4.23
CA GLN A 134 11.85 -7.30 -4.62
C GLN A 134 12.68 -6.92 -3.39
N ARG A 135 12.07 -6.27 -2.39
CA ARG A 135 12.76 -5.90 -1.14
C ARG A 135 13.37 -7.11 -0.42
N ARG A 136 12.65 -8.24 -0.42
CA ARG A 136 13.14 -9.49 0.17
C ARG A 136 14.35 -10.04 -0.58
N GLN A 137 14.32 -9.98 -1.91
CA GLN A 137 15.44 -10.41 -2.75
C GLN A 137 16.67 -9.53 -2.52
N ASP A 138 16.49 -8.21 -2.47
CA ASP A 138 17.58 -7.26 -2.21
C ASP A 138 18.22 -7.48 -0.83
N ALA A 139 17.40 -7.69 0.20
CA ALA A 139 17.87 -8.00 1.54
C ALA A 139 18.64 -9.33 1.60
N ALA A 140 18.13 -10.37 0.94
CA ALA A 140 18.81 -11.67 0.85
C ALA A 140 20.16 -11.56 0.13
N ALA A 141 20.22 -10.78 -0.97
CA ALA A 141 21.46 -10.51 -1.68
C ALA A 141 22.47 -9.75 -0.80
N ALA A 142 22.02 -8.73 -0.06
CA ALA A 142 22.88 -7.97 0.85
C ALA A 142 23.44 -8.85 1.98
N ILE A 143 22.62 -9.73 2.57
CA ILE A 143 23.07 -10.68 3.60
C ILE A 143 24.12 -11.63 3.02
N LYS A 144 23.88 -12.19 1.82
CA LYS A 144 24.84 -13.08 1.16
C LYS A 144 26.18 -12.39 0.90
N THR A 145 26.16 -11.16 0.37
CA THR A 145 27.37 -10.39 0.13
C THR A 145 28.16 -10.11 1.41
N LYS A 146 27.47 -9.75 2.50
CA LYS A 146 28.12 -9.54 3.81
C LYS A 146 28.72 -10.84 4.36
N ALA A 147 28.02 -11.96 4.22
CA ALA A 147 28.53 -13.26 4.66
C ALA A 147 29.81 -13.67 3.91
N GLU A 148 29.86 -13.46 2.59
CA GLU A 148 31.07 -13.71 1.80
C GLU A 148 32.23 -12.78 2.18
N LEU A 149 31.96 -11.50 2.45
CA LEU A 149 32.98 -10.55 2.91
C LEU A 149 33.56 -10.93 4.28
N VAL A 150 32.74 -11.45 5.20
CA VAL A 150 33.25 -11.95 6.49
C VAL A 150 34.15 -13.17 6.27
N LYS A 151 33.77 -14.11 5.39
CA LYS A 151 34.61 -15.26 5.06
C LYS A 151 35.96 -14.83 4.49
N THR A 152 36.01 -13.84 3.60
CA THR A 152 37.29 -13.39 3.03
C THR A 152 38.16 -12.71 4.09
N LEU A 153 37.60 -11.88 4.97
CA LEU A 153 38.35 -11.23 6.05
C LEU A 153 38.99 -12.25 7.01
N ILE A 154 38.31 -13.35 7.33
CA ILE A 154 38.87 -14.42 8.18
C ILE A 154 40.12 -15.06 7.57
N HIS A 155 40.22 -15.12 6.24
CA HIS A 155 41.38 -15.69 5.55
C HIS A 155 42.50 -14.67 5.27
N VAL A 156 42.23 -13.37 5.41
CA VAL A 156 43.19 -12.29 5.11
C VAL A 156 43.86 -11.75 6.38
N VAL A 157 43.26 -11.95 7.57
CA VAL A 157 43.90 -11.57 8.85
C VAL A 157 44.77 -12.74 9.32
N PRO A 158 46.12 -12.63 9.31
CA PRO A 158 46.96 -13.60 9.99
C PRO A 158 46.65 -13.54 11.49
N ALA A 159 46.59 -14.69 12.15
CA ALA A 159 46.29 -14.83 13.58
C ALA A 159 47.20 -13.98 14.51
N GLU A 160 48.32 -13.49 13.98
CA GLU A 160 49.35 -12.73 14.68
C GLU A 160 49.10 -11.20 14.65
N ALA A 161 48.14 -10.70 13.85
CA ALA A 161 47.88 -9.27 13.70
C ALA A 161 46.86 -8.70 14.71
N VAL A 162 46.12 -9.53 15.45
CA VAL A 162 45.17 -9.05 16.47
C VAL A 162 45.94 -8.72 17.75
N THR A 163 46.66 -7.59 17.73
CA THR A 163 47.11 -6.98 18.98
C THR A 163 45.92 -6.35 19.69
N GLN A 164 45.93 -6.42 21.01
CA GLN A 164 44.88 -5.99 21.94
C GLN A 164 44.41 -4.52 21.78
N LYS A 165 45.05 -3.74 20.90
CA LYS A 165 44.66 -2.37 20.51
C LYS A 165 43.39 -2.30 19.65
N ASP A 166 43.05 -3.34 18.88
CA ASP A 166 41.84 -3.34 18.05
C ASP A 166 40.55 -3.69 18.80
N ARG A 167 40.65 -4.06 20.08
CA ARG A 167 39.51 -4.05 21.01
C ARG A 167 39.38 -2.67 21.66
N GLN A 168 39.16 -1.63 20.85
CA GLN A 168 38.57 -0.42 21.39
C GLN A 168 37.08 -0.71 21.64
N PRO A 169 36.56 -0.50 22.87
CA PRO A 169 35.14 -0.22 23.03
C PRO A 169 34.81 1.00 22.14
N LEU A 170 33.58 1.13 21.65
CA LEU A 170 33.13 2.36 20.98
C LEU A 170 33.43 3.56 21.90
N SER A 171 34.59 4.19 21.71
CA SER A 171 35.02 5.32 22.52
C SER A 171 34.33 6.55 21.95
N GLN A 172 33.47 7.16 22.78
CA GLN A 172 32.98 8.52 22.57
C GLN A 172 34.15 9.41 22.17
N THR A 173 33.96 10.22 21.12
CA THR A 173 35.01 11.12 20.63
C THR A 173 35.46 12.01 21.79
N LYS A 174 36.76 12.31 21.94
CA LYS A 174 37.29 13.21 23.00
C LYS A 174 36.52 14.53 23.16
N GLN A 175 35.88 14.99 22.08
CA GLN A 175 35.00 16.17 22.07
C GLN A 175 33.69 15.97 22.87
N GLN A 176 33.09 14.77 22.83
CA GLN A 176 31.88 14.44 23.59
C GLN A 176 32.14 14.35 25.10
N GLU A 177 33.28 13.77 25.53
CA GLU A 177 33.66 13.74 26.94
C GLU A 177 33.89 15.15 27.50
N GLN A 178 34.51 16.02 26.70
CA GLN A 178 34.80 17.39 27.10
C GLN A 178 33.52 18.25 27.18
N GLU A 179 32.58 18.05 26.26
CA GLU A 179 31.27 18.72 26.28
C GLU A 179 30.39 18.21 27.43
N LEU A 180 30.46 16.91 27.75
CA LEU A 180 29.77 16.32 28.90
C LEU A 180 30.28 16.88 30.23
N GLU A 181 31.60 17.02 30.40
CA GLU A 181 32.20 17.58 31.62
C GLU A 181 31.76 19.04 31.83
N VAL A 182 31.70 19.83 30.75
CA VAL A 182 31.22 21.22 30.79
C VAL A 182 29.74 21.28 31.15
N ASN A 183 28.91 20.46 30.50
CA ASN A 183 27.48 20.42 30.78
C ASN A 183 27.19 19.93 32.21
N ARG A 184 27.96 18.98 32.73
CA ARG A 184 27.84 18.51 34.13
C ARG A 184 28.13 19.62 35.12
N LYS A 185 29.18 20.43 34.89
CA LYS A 185 29.51 21.58 35.74
C LYS A 185 28.44 22.66 35.67
N ASP A 186 27.87 22.91 34.50
CA ASP A 186 26.80 23.90 34.31
C ASP A 186 25.50 23.48 35.00
N CYS A 187 25.02 22.26 34.76
CA CYS A 187 23.83 21.72 35.43
C CYS A 187 23.98 21.66 36.96
N GLY A 188 25.20 21.38 37.44
CA GLY A 188 25.52 21.35 38.87
C GLY A 188 25.38 22.69 39.59
N GLN A 189 25.27 23.83 38.88
CA GLN A 189 25.01 25.14 39.49
C GLN A 189 23.52 25.39 39.77
N HIS A 190 22.62 24.64 39.13
CA HIS A 190 21.17 24.83 39.20
C HIS A 190 20.47 23.85 40.17
N LYS A 191 20.99 23.73 41.40
CA LYS A 191 20.50 22.75 42.42
C LYS A 191 19.26 23.18 43.21
N LYS A 192 18.71 24.37 42.97
CA LYS A 192 17.75 24.98 43.90
C LYS A 192 16.29 24.68 43.59
N ASN A 193 15.94 24.47 42.33
CA ASN A 193 14.60 24.07 41.93
C ASN A 193 14.57 23.56 40.48
N LYS A 194 13.51 22.83 40.15
CA LYS A 194 13.28 22.23 38.83
C LYS A 194 13.21 23.25 37.69
N SER A 195 12.49 24.34 37.89
CA SER A 195 12.30 25.37 36.86
C SER A 195 13.63 25.96 36.37
N ASP A 196 14.55 26.25 37.27
CA ASP A 196 15.85 26.83 36.91
C ASP A 196 16.77 25.80 36.27
N CYS A 197 16.66 24.52 36.64
CA CYS A 197 17.36 23.43 35.98
C CYS A 197 16.89 23.25 34.52
N GLU A 198 15.58 23.19 34.30
CA GLU A 198 15.00 22.89 32.98
C GLU A 198 15.09 24.05 31.98
N LYS A 199 15.12 25.31 32.47
CA LYS A 199 15.31 26.51 31.62
C LYS A 199 16.61 26.51 30.82
N THR A 200 17.64 25.81 31.31
CA THR A 200 18.93 25.74 30.62
C THR A 200 18.86 24.95 29.30
N GLY A 201 17.79 24.19 29.06
CA GLY A 201 17.56 23.37 27.87
C GLY A 201 18.40 22.08 27.83
N LYS A 202 19.65 22.13 28.32
CA LYS A 202 20.65 21.04 28.31
C LYS A 202 20.68 20.18 29.57
N CYS A 203 19.95 20.59 30.62
CA CYS A 203 19.85 19.87 31.89
C CYS A 203 18.43 19.33 32.14
N LYS A 204 18.34 18.26 32.93
CA LYS A 204 17.12 17.59 33.36
C LYS A 204 17.11 17.49 34.89
N TRP A 205 15.95 17.77 35.48
CA TRP A 205 15.73 17.61 36.90
C TRP A 205 15.33 16.18 37.24
N GLU A 206 16.09 15.53 38.13
CA GLU A 206 15.83 14.20 38.66
C GLU A 206 15.40 14.30 40.13
N GLY A 207 14.33 15.06 40.38
CA GLY A 207 13.71 15.24 41.70
C GLY A 207 12.27 14.77 41.73
N LYS A 208 11.81 14.36 42.93
CA LYS A 208 10.40 14.02 43.15
C LYS A 208 9.53 15.27 43.35
N THR A 209 10.14 16.40 43.73
CA THR A 209 9.44 17.66 43.97
C THR A 209 10.18 18.84 43.30
N GLU A 210 9.53 20.00 43.28
CA GLU A 210 10.06 21.22 42.67
C GLU A 210 11.33 21.74 43.38
N THR A 211 11.54 21.39 44.65
CA THR A 211 12.64 21.89 45.49
C THR A 211 13.58 20.79 45.98
N GLU A 212 13.19 19.52 45.86
CA GLU A 212 13.97 18.37 46.32
C GLU A 212 14.30 17.44 45.15
N GLY A 213 15.50 17.62 44.62
CA GLY A 213 15.97 16.92 43.43
C GLY A 213 17.37 17.33 43.03
N ASN A 214 17.90 16.67 42.00
CA ASN A 214 19.22 16.96 41.46
C ASN A 214 19.12 17.32 39.97
N CYS A 215 19.92 18.30 39.53
CA CYS A 215 19.96 18.72 38.14
C CYS A 215 21.15 18.05 37.42
N LYS A 216 20.88 17.28 36.36
CA LYS A 216 21.88 16.54 35.59
C LYS A 216 21.85 16.89 34.10
N PRO A 217 22.97 16.74 33.36
CA PRO A 217 22.96 16.90 31.91
C PRO A 217 22.05 15.86 31.25
N LYS A 218 21.32 16.27 30.21
CA LYS A 218 20.37 15.40 29.49
C LYS A 218 21.04 14.26 28.73
N TYR A 219 22.27 14.47 28.27
CA TYR A 219 22.99 13.51 27.44
C TYR A 219 24.37 13.26 28.05
N GLY A 220 24.76 11.99 28.21
CA GLY A 220 26.14 11.57 28.46
C GLY A 220 26.42 10.72 29.71
N GLU A 221 25.51 10.59 30.68
CA GLU A 221 25.60 9.50 31.67
C GLU A 221 24.76 8.31 31.20
N GLY A 222 25.33 7.48 30.32
CA GLY A 222 24.83 6.12 30.06
C GLY A 222 23.71 5.92 29.04
N GLU A 223 23.34 6.93 28.24
CA GLU A 223 22.40 6.72 27.13
C GLU A 223 23.14 6.27 25.86
N THR A 224 22.90 5.02 25.47
CA THR A 224 23.05 4.61 24.07
C THR A 224 22.06 5.44 23.26
N ASN A 225 22.55 6.17 22.25
CA ASN A 225 21.71 6.89 21.32
C ASN A 225 20.79 5.90 20.60
N ALA A 226 19.54 5.76 21.08
CA ALA A 226 18.44 5.31 20.28
C ALA A 226 18.18 6.41 19.24
N GLY A 227 18.41 6.10 17.97
CA GLY A 227 18.12 7.01 16.87
C GLY A 227 16.64 7.41 16.87
N THR A 228 16.39 8.72 16.88
CA THR A 228 15.06 9.30 16.73
C THR A 228 14.51 9.00 15.33
N GLY A 229 13.56 8.07 15.29
CA GLY A 229 12.53 7.92 14.27
C GLY A 229 11.28 7.41 14.98
N GLU A 230 10.45 8.33 15.45
CA GLU A 230 9.28 8.02 16.27
C GLU A 230 8.15 7.39 15.44
N SER A 231 7.82 6.14 15.78
CA SER A 231 6.46 5.60 15.74
C SER A 231 6.38 4.59 16.89
N THR A 232 5.81 5.04 18.00
CA THR A 232 5.72 4.31 19.27
C THR A 232 4.75 3.12 19.15
N SER A 233 5.29 1.91 18.98
CA SER A 233 4.55 0.67 19.23
C SER A 233 4.56 0.36 20.75
N LYS A 234 3.43 0.58 21.42
CA LYS A 234 3.25 0.29 22.86
C LYS A 234 3.05 -1.21 23.16
N CYS A 235 3.97 -2.07 22.73
CA CYS A 235 3.86 -3.51 22.98
C CYS A 235 5.15 -4.14 23.53
N THR A 236 5.84 -3.45 24.44
CA THR A 236 6.91 -4.07 25.22
C THR A 236 6.33 -4.72 26.48
N GLY A 237 6.16 -6.06 26.44
CA GLY A 237 5.87 -6.89 27.61
C GLY A 237 4.60 -7.78 27.58
N LEU A 238 4.07 -8.15 26.40
CA LEU A 238 2.88 -9.01 26.30
C LEU A 238 3.17 -10.21 25.38
N ASP A 239 3.00 -11.43 25.91
CA ASP A 239 3.54 -12.68 25.35
C ASP A 239 2.84 -13.24 24.09
N THR A 240 1.92 -12.52 23.44
CA THR A 240 1.29 -12.95 22.16
C THR A 240 0.73 -11.80 21.33
N GLU A 241 0.78 -11.95 19.99
CA GLU A 241 0.47 -10.95 18.95
C GLU A 241 -0.98 -10.42 18.99
N ASP A 242 -1.94 -11.26 19.39
CA ASP A 242 -3.38 -10.92 19.48
C ASP A 242 -3.72 -9.82 20.51
N ILE A 243 -2.85 -9.57 21.51
CA ILE A 243 -3.12 -8.56 22.55
C ILE A 243 -2.71 -7.16 22.08
N CYS A 244 -1.77 -7.06 21.13
CA CYS A 244 -1.24 -5.77 20.67
C CYS A 244 -2.24 -5.02 19.76
N GLU A 245 -3.08 -5.73 18.99
CA GLU A 245 -4.09 -5.11 18.12
C GLU A 245 -5.25 -4.46 18.89
N VAL A 246 -5.59 -4.97 20.07
CA VAL A 246 -6.66 -4.40 20.92
C VAL A 246 -6.25 -3.04 21.53
N VAL A 247 -4.96 -2.81 21.76
CA VAL A 247 -4.44 -1.57 22.37
C VAL A 247 -4.44 -0.39 21.39
N GLN A 248 -4.34 -0.63 20.09
CA GLN A 248 -4.37 0.42 19.08
C GLN A 248 -5.80 0.87 18.69
N GLY A 249 -6.83 0.15 19.14
CA GLY A 249 -8.23 0.37 18.74
C GLY A 249 -9.10 1.23 19.66
N LYS A 250 -8.60 1.80 20.77
CA LYS A 250 -9.41 2.65 21.66
C LYS A 250 -9.09 4.14 21.53
N THR A 251 -9.86 4.82 20.68
CA THR A 251 -10.07 6.26 20.74
C THR A 251 -10.70 6.63 22.09
N HIS A 252 -10.02 7.44 22.91
CA HIS A 252 -10.66 8.11 24.04
C HIS A 252 -11.31 9.44 23.58
N PRO A 253 -12.48 9.80 24.14
CA PRO A 253 -13.40 10.75 23.53
C PRO A 253 -13.10 12.20 23.94
N GLY A 254 -13.34 13.12 22.99
CA GLY A 254 -13.63 14.51 23.29
C GLY A 254 -12.46 15.48 23.18
N LYS A 255 -12.42 16.22 22.06
CA LYS A 255 -12.40 17.69 22.06
C LYS A 255 -12.68 18.23 20.65
N LYS A 256 -13.71 19.07 20.55
CA LYS A 256 -14.07 19.91 19.41
C LYS A 256 -13.01 21.01 19.21
N SER A 257 -12.65 21.31 17.96
CA SER A 257 -12.46 22.67 17.36
C SER A 257 -12.01 22.45 15.91
N VAL A 258 -12.75 22.80 14.85
CA VAL A 258 -13.00 24.14 14.26
C VAL A 258 -11.71 24.94 14.02
N CYS A 259 -11.38 25.11 12.73
CA CYS A 259 -10.97 26.32 11.97
C CYS A 259 -11.08 25.89 10.49
N GLY A 260 -11.69 26.64 9.57
CA GLY A 260 -11.46 28.05 9.28
C GLY A 260 -10.52 28.10 8.09
#